data_AF-A0A3N5VRH1-F1
#
_entry.id   AF-A0A3N5VRH1-F1
#
_cell.length_a   1.000
_cell.length_b   1.000
_cell.length_c   1.000
_cell.angle_alpha   90.00
_cell.angle_beta   90.00
_cell.angle_gamma   90.00
#
_symmetry.space_group_name_H-M   'P 1'
#
loop_
_entity.id
_entity.type
_entity.pdbx_description
1 polymer ?
#
loop_
_entity_poly.entity_id
_entity_poly.type
_entity_poly.pdbx_seq_one_letter_code
_entity_poly.pdbx_strand_id
1 'polypeptide(L)'
;MNSVIIQDKWYKSLPAELQRAIDQASFVSTTVNRGVCTALEQKGIKFIQEKGMKVYAPTAKEKETFRVAQKPVIEFLKTKVDKAWIDKIFKATEQAEKELGYK
;
A
#
# COMPACT_ATOMS: atom_id res chain seq x y z
N MET A 1 -0.22 3.58 -4.75
CA MET A 1 1.18 3.15 -4.56
C MET A 1 2.04 4.25 -5.15
N ASN A 2 2.68 5.05 -4.30
CA ASN A 2 3.51 6.16 -4.77
C ASN A 2 4.96 5.67 -4.66
N SER A 3 5.53 5.27 -5.79
CA SER A 3 6.92 4.85 -5.87
C SER A 3 7.77 6.06 -6.25
N VAL A 4 8.87 6.29 -5.55
CA VAL A 4 9.91 7.22 -5.99
C VAL A 4 10.81 6.46 -6.96
N ILE A 5 10.84 6.88 -8.21
CA ILE A 5 11.64 6.25 -9.26
C ILE A 5 12.69 7.24 -9.73
N ILE A 6 13.94 6.79 -9.79
CA ILE A 6 15.08 7.62 -10.16
C ILE A 6 15.96 6.87 -11.16
N GLN A 7 16.65 7.60 -12.02
CA GLN A 7 17.54 6.99 -13.01
C GLN A 7 18.78 6.46 -12.30
N ASP A 8 19.04 5.16 -12.45
CA ASP A 8 20.05 4.42 -11.67
C ASP A 8 21.49 4.92 -11.85
N LYS A 9 21.91 5.19 -13.10
CA LYS A 9 23.28 5.65 -13.39
C LYS A 9 23.56 7.03 -12.79
N TRP A 10 22.59 7.93 -12.88
CA TRP A 10 22.66 9.28 -12.34
C TRP A 10 22.72 9.23 -10.82
N TYR A 11 21.82 8.47 -10.18
CA TYR A 11 21.83 8.31 -8.73
C TYR A 11 23.16 7.77 -8.21
N LYS A 12 23.70 6.72 -8.86
CA LYS A 12 25.00 6.13 -8.52
C LYS A 12 26.19 7.05 -8.80
N SER A 13 26.04 8.03 -9.69
CA SER A 13 27.08 9.03 -9.97
C SER A 13 27.20 10.09 -8.87
N LEU A 14 26.21 10.20 -7.98
CA LEU A 14 26.21 11.18 -6.90
C LEU A 14 27.17 10.77 -5.77
N PRO A 15 27.75 11.73 -5.04
CA PRO A 15 28.42 11.46 -3.77
C PRO A 15 27.53 10.73 -2.77
N ALA A 16 28.12 9.88 -1.92
CA ALA A 16 27.37 9.07 -0.95
C ALA A 16 26.49 9.89 0.00
N GLU A 17 26.92 11.11 0.35
CA GLU A 17 26.13 12.07 1.13
C GLU A 17 24.79 12.41 0.45
N LEU A 18 24.82 12.66 -0.87
CA LEU A 18 23.61 13.00 -1.63
C LEU A 18 22.71 11.78 -1.87
N GLN A 19 23.29 10.60 -2.08
CA GLN A 19 22.52 9.35 -2.14
C GLN A 19 21.73 9.14 -0.84
N ARG A 20 22.39 9.28 0.32
CA ARG A 20 21.74 9.20 1.63
C ARG A 20 20.63 10.25 1.81
N ALA A 21 20.88 11.49 1.41
CA ALA A 21 19.89 12.55 1.51
C ALA A 21 18.63 12.23 0.67
N ILE A 22 18.81 11.70 -0.53
CA ILE A 22 17.72 11.27 -1.40
C ILE A 22 16.95 10.10 -0.77
N ASP A 23 17.63 9.09 -0.23
CA ASP A 23 16.98 7.93 0.39
C ASP A 23 16.14 8.33 1.61
N GLN A 24 16.69 9.20 2.45
CA GLN A 24 15.98 9.74 3.61
C GLN A 24 14.76 10.57 3.18
N ALA A 25 14.93 11.47 2.21
CA ALA A 25 13.83 12.26 1.69
C ALA A 25 12.73 11.38 1.07
N SER A 26 13.10 10.30 0.36
CA SER A 26 12.18 9.32 -0.20
C SER A 26 11.36 8.61 0.89
N PHE A 27 12.04 8.15 1.95
CA PHE A 27 11.38 7.51 3.09
C PHE A 27 10.42 8.46 3.83
N VAL A 28 10.89 9.67 4.15
CA VAL A 28 10.10 10.68 4.86
C VAL A 28 8.90 11.12 4.04
N SER A 29 9.09 11.47 2.77
CA SER A 29 8.01 11.91 1.89
C SER A 29 6.95 10.82 1.69
N THR A 30 7.36 9.57 1.51
CA THR A 30 6.43 8.43 1.38
C THR A 30 5.61 8.24 2.65
N THR A 31 6.24 8.37 3.82
CA THR A 31 5.57 8.21 5.12
C THR A 31 4.58 9.36 5.38
N VAL A 32 5.02 10.61 5.18
CA VAL A 32 4.16 11.80 5.35
C VAL A 32 2.99 11.75 4.37
N ASN A 33 3.24 11.41 3.10
CA ASN A 33 2.19 11.31 2.09
C ASN A 33 1.12 10.28 2.48
N ARG A 34 1.49 9.13 3.07
CA ARG A 34 0.50 8.16 3.59
C ARG A 34 -0.42 8.80 4.63
N GLY A 35 0.15 9.54 5.58
CA GLY A 35 -0.64 10.26 6.59
C GLY A 35 -1.58 11.30 5.98
N VAL A 36 -1.09 12.08 5.02
CA VAL A 36 -1.90 13.08 4.30
C VAL A 36 -3.03 12.42 3.51
N CYS A 37 -2.77 11.34 2.77
CA CYS A 37 -3.80 10.60 2.04
C CYS A 37 -4.91 10.09 2.98
N THR A 38 -4.55 9.45 4.10
CA THR A 38 -5.53 8.98 5.09
C THR A 38 -6.39 10.13 5.61
N ALA A 39 -5.78 11.29 5.93
CA ALA A 39 -6.52 12.46 6.39
C ALA A 39 -7.46 13.04 5.31
N LEU A 40 -7.01 13.07 4.05
CA LEU A 40 -7.81 13.54 2.93
C LEU A 40 -8.97 12.59 2.60
N GLU A 41 -8.77 11.27 2.69
CA GLU A 41 -9.82 10.28 2.51
C GLU A 41 -10.95 10.47 3.52
N GLN A 42 -10.62 10.69 4.80
CA GLN A 42 -11.62 10.97 5.84
C GLN A 42 -12.39 12.27 5.57
N LYS A 43 -11.68 13.33 5.15
CA LYS A 43 -12.34 14.58 4.73
C LYS A 43 -13.24 14.37 3.52
N GLY A 44 -12.82 13.56 2.55
CA GLY A 44 -13.59 13.23 1.35
C GLY A 44 -14.88 12.48 1.67
N ILE A 45 -14.82 11.48 2.56
CA ILE A 45 -16.00 10.76 3.05
C ILE A 45 -17.00 11.72 3.70
N LYS A 46 -16.52 12.60 4.58
CA LYS A 46 -17.38 13.59 5.24
C LYS A 46 -18.03 14.54 4.23
N PHE A 47 -17.26 15.03 3.28
CA PHE A 47 -17.76 15.92 2.23
C PHE A 47 -18.91 15.30 1.42
N ILE A 48 -18.76 14.05 0.98
CA ILE A 48 -19.83 13.39 0.20
C ILE A 48 -21.07 13.10 1.05
N GLN A 49 -20.91 12.81 2.34
CA GLN A 49 -22.03 12.67 3.28
C GLN A 49 -22.79 13.99 3.44
N GLU A 50 -22.09 15.11 3.61
CA GLU A 50 -22.67 16.46 3.68
C GLU A 50 -23.41 16.85 2.39
N LYS A 51 -22.98 16.32 1.24
CA LYS A 51 -23.65 16.47 -0.06
C LYS A 51 -24.82 15.49 -0.27
N GLY A 52 -25.18 14.71 0.76
CA GLY A 52 -26.36 13.83 0.75
C GLY A 52 -26.09 12.39 0.31
N MET A 53 -24.83 11.98 0.12
CA MET A 53 -24.52 10.57 -0.18
C MET A 53 -24.67 9.69 1.07
N LYS A 54 -25.34 8.54 0.90
CA LYS A 54 -25.38 7.49 1.92
C LYS A 54 -24.09 6.66 1.82
N VAL A 55 -23.18 6.87 2.76
CA VAL A 55 -21.93 6.09 2.84
C VAL A 55 -22.15 4.85 3.69
N TYR A 56 -21.81 3.69 3.14
CA TYR A 56 -21.87 2.40 3.82
C TYR A 56 -20.46 1.81 3.96
N ALA A 57 -20.11 1.40 5.17
CA ALA A 57 -18.86 0.73 5.48
C ALA A 57 -19.16 -0.72 5.87
N PRO A 58 -18.75 -1.72 5.06
CA PRO A 58 -18.96 -3.12 5.40
C PRO A 58 -18.32 -3.49 6.75
N THR A 59 -19.03 -4.30 7.53
CA THR A 59 -18.53 -4.89 8.78
C THR A 59 -17.36 -5.86 8.50
N ALA A 60 -16.61 -6.23 9.55
CA ALA A 60 -15.55 -7.23 9.42
C ALA A 60 -16.08 -8.57 8.88
N LYS A 61 -17.29 -8.99 9.30
CA LYS A 61 -17.93 -10.21 8.82
C LYS A 61 -18.31 -10.14 7.35
N GLU A 62 -18.84 -9.01 6.88
CA GLU A 62 -19.13 -8.78 5.46
C GLU A 62 -17.85 -8.68 4.63
N LYS A 63 -16.78 -8.07 5.18
CA LYS A 63 -15.47 -8.08 4.51
C LYS A 63 -14.94 -9.49 4.28
N GLU A 64 -15.20 -10.41 5.21
CA GLU A 64 -14.78 -11.81 5.07
C GLU A 64 -15.47 -12.52 3.92
N THR A 65 -16.75 -12.21 3.64
CA THR A 65 -17.46 -12.85 2.53
C THR A 65 -16.86 -12.48 1.17
N PHE A 66 -16.19 -11.33 1.06
CA PHE A 66 -15.47 -10.95 -0.16
C PHE A 66 -14.14 -11.69 -0.36
N ARG A 67 -13.59 -12.40 0.64
CA ARG A 67 -12.31 -13.12 0.49
C ARG A 67 -12.33 -14.15 -0.63
N VAL A 68 -13.49 -14.75 -0.92
CA VAL A 68 -13.66 -15.74 -2.00
C VAL A 68 -13.23 -15.19 -3.36
N ALA A 69 -13.33 -13.87 -3.58
CA ALA A 69 -12.94 -13.22 -4.83
C ALA A 69 -11.41 -13.20 -5.04
N GLN A 70 -10.61 -13.40 -3.99
CA GLN A 70 -9.14 -13.38 -4.12
C GLN A 70 -8.60 -14.59 -4.89
N LYS A 71 -9.18 -15.79 -4.70
CA LYS A 71 -8.70 -17.03 -5.30
C LYS A 71 -8.55 -16.96 -6.83
N PRO A 72 -9.59 -16.59 -7.62
CA PRO A 72 -9.45 -16.51 -9.07
C PRO A 72 -8.42 -15.47 -9.52
N VAL A 73 -8.28 -14.35 -8.78
CA VAL A 73 -7.27 -13.33 -9.07
C VAL A 73 -5.87 -13.85 -8.81
N ILE A 74 -5.65 -14.59 -7.72
CA ILE A 74 -4.37 -15.23 -7.43
C ILE A 74 -3.98 -16.24 -8.52
N GLU A 75 -4.93 -17.07 -8.98
CA GLU A 75 -4.66 -18.01 -10.08
C GLU A 75 -4.31 -17.28 -11.39
N PHE A 76 -5.01 -16.19 -11.71
CA PHE A 76 -4.65 -15.36 -12.84
C PHE A 76 -3.25 -14.77 -12.70
N LEU A 77 -2.90 -14.23 -11.52
CA LEU A 77 -1.58 -13.65 -11.27
C LEU A 77 -0.45 -14.66 -11.43
N LYS A 78 -0.64 -15.94 -11.05
CA LYS A 78 0.36 -17.00 -11.27
C LYS A 78 0.70 -17.21 -12.75
N THR A 79 -0.15 -16.77 -13.68
CA THR A 79 0.14 -16.80 -15.14
C THR A 79 0.94 -15.59 -15.62
N LYS A 80 1.05 -14.55 -14.81
CA LYS A 80 1.64 -13.24 -15.17
C LYS A 80 2.91 -12.92 -14.39
N VAL A 81 3.03 -13.42 -13.18
CA VAL A 81 4.18 -13.18 -12.30
C VAL A 81 4.68 -14.50 -11.73
N ASP A 82 5.98 -14.56 -11.43
CA ASP A 82 6.57 -15.70 -10.75
C ASP A 82 5.87 -15.92 -9.40
N LYS A 83 5.44 -17.17 -9.17
CA LYS A 83 4.78 -17.61 -7.95
C LYS A 83 5.57 -17.23 -6.69
N ALA A 84 6.91 -17.22 -6.76
CA ALA A 84 7.76 -16.84 -5.63
C ALA A 84 7.45 -15.44 -5.10
N TRP A 85 7.05 -14.48 -5.94
CA TRP A 85 6.66 -13.14 -5.50
C TRP A 85 5.29 -13.11 -4.82
N ILE A 86 4.36 -13.92 -5.30
CA ILE A 86 3.03 -14.10 -4.68
C ILE A 86 3.21 -14.66 -3.26
N ASP A 87 4.00 -15.72 -3.13
CA ASP A 87 4.27 -16.38 -1.84
C ASP A 87 4.98 -15.42 -0.86
N LYS A 88 5.94 -14.63 -1.34
CA LYS A 88 6.62 -13.60 -0.52
C LYS A 88 5.66 -12.53 0.00
N ILE A 89 4.72 -12.06 -0.82
CA ILE A 89 3.73 -11.07 -0.40
C ILE A 89 2.83 -11.62 0.72
N PHE A 90 2.33 -12.85 0.58
CA PHE A 90 1.49 -13.46 1.62
C PHE A 90 2.26 -13.66 2.92
N LYS A 91 3.51 -14.15 2.85
CA LYS A 91 4.34 -14.32 4.04
C LYS A 91 4.63 -12.98 4.74
N ALA A 92 4.98 -11.95 3.98
CA ALA A 92 5.22 -10.62 4.53
C ALA A 92 3.96 -10.01 5.15
N THR A 93 2.78 -10.26 4.54
CA THR A 93 1.48 -9.81 5.08
C THR A 93 1.19 -10.48 6.42
N GLU A 94 1.34 -11.80 6.50
CA GLU A 94 1.11 -12.55 7.75
C GLU A 94 2.05 -12.10 8.87
N GLN A 95 3.34 -11.87 8.54
CA GLN A 95 4.31 -11.36 9.50
C GLN A 95 3.91 -9.97 10.02
N ALA A 96 3.56 -9.04 9.13
CA ALA A 96 3.16 -7.69 9.51
C ALA A 96 1.87 -7.68 10.34
N GLU A 97 0.89 -8.53 10.01
CA GLU A 97 -0.34 -8.67 10.79
C GLU A 97 -0.06 -9.11 12.23
N LYS A 98 0.88 -10.05 12.44
CA LYS A 98 1.30 -10.49 13.79
C LYS A 98 2.04 -9.40 14.55
N GLU A 99 3.00 -8.73 13.90
CA GLU A 99 3.78 -7.66 14.52
C GLU A 99 2.92 -6.47 14.96
N LEU A 100 1.83 -6.20 14.22
CA LEU A 100 0.88 -5.12 14.52
C LEU A 100 -0.30 -5.57 15.42
N GLY A 101 -0.36 -6.85 15.81
CA GLY A 101 -1.41 -7.39 16.69
C GLY A 101 -2.79 -7.51 16.04
N TYR A 102 -2.86 -7.62 14.71
CA TYR A 102 -4.10 -7.87 13.99
C TYR A 102 -4.51 -9.34 14.00
N LYS A 103 -3.56 -10.25 14.27
CA LYS A 103 -3.74 -11.70 14.39
C LYS A 103 -2.81 -12.28 15.45
#